data_AF-A0AAV1Y6Q3-F1
#
_entry.id   AF-A0AAV1Y6Q3-F1
#
_cell.length_a   1.000
_cell.length_b   1.000
_cell.length_c   1.000
_cell.angle_alpha   90.00
_cell.angle_beta   90.00
_cell.angle_gamma   90.00
#
_symmetry.space_group_name_H-M   'P 1'
#
loop_
_entity.id
_entity.type
_entity.pdbx_description
1 polymer ?
#
loop_
_entity_poly.entity_id
_entity_poly.type
_entity_poly.pdbx_seq_one_letter_code
_entity_poly.pdbx_strand_id
1 'polypeptide(L)'
;MLQNSNRHLMGDALTTLTVKELKQLENRLERGITRIRSKKHEMLLAEIEYLQKREIELENENLCIRTKIAEVERVEQANMVSGQELNAIQALASRNFFNPSMMETGAAYPQPDKKILHIG
;
A
#
# COMPACT_ATOMS: atom_id res chain seq x y z
N MET A 1 -23.78 22.22 49.97
CA MET A 1 -23.83 20.73 50.04
C MET A 1 -22.94 20.05 48.99
N LEU A 2 -23.02 20.41 47.70
CA LEU A 2 -22.23 19.75 46.64
C LEU A 2 -20.71 19.86 46.81
N GLN A 3 -20.19 21.03 47.19
CA GLN A 3 -18.75 21.22 47.44
C GLN A 3 -18.19 20.31 48.54
N ASN A 4 -18.94 20.11 49.64
CA ASN A 4 -18.51 19.20 50.71
C ASN A 4 -18.49 17.76 50.22
N SER A 5 -19.47 17.34 49.43
CA SER A 5 -19.49 15.99 48.86
C SER A 5 -18.28 15.76 47.94
N ASN A 6 -17.91 16.72 47.09
CA ASN A 6 -16.74 16.61 46.22
C ASN A 6 -15.44 16.57 47.02
N ARG A 7 -15.30 17.39 48.07
CA ARG A 7 -14.16 17.33 48.99
C ARG A 7 -14.00 15.94 49.61
N HIS A 8 -15.07 15.37 50.12
CA HIS A 8 -15.03 14.02 50.70
C HIS A 8 -14.65 12.96 49.65
N LEU A 9 -15.17 13.07 48.42
CA LEU A 9 -14.79 12.16 47.32
C LEU A 9 -13.32 12.27 46.93
N MET A 10 -12.69 13.43 47.15
CA MET A 10 -11.26 13.65 46.93
C MET A 10 -10.41 13.28 48.15
N GLY A 11 -11.02 12.85 49.26
CA GLY A 11 -10.31 12.50 50.49
C GLY A 11 -10.11 13.65 51.49
N ASP A 12 -10.73 14.81 51.26
CA ASP A 12 -10.63 15.98 52.13
C ASP A 12 -11.74 16.02 53.19
N ALA A 13 -11.52 16.74 54.29
CA ALA A 13 -12.49 17.02 55.36
C ALA A 13 -13.16 15.78 55.99
N LEU A 14 -12.51 14.61 55.90
CA LEU A 14 -13.02 13.33 56.36
C LEU A 14 -13.28 13.27 57.88
N THR A 15 -12.56 14.08 58.66
CA THR A 15 -12.74 14.17 60.13
C THR A 15 -14.14 14.64 60.55
N THR A 16 -14.90 15.24 59.63
CA THR A 16 -16.28 15.68 59.85
C THR A 16 -17.31 14.57 59.64
N LEU A 17 -16.89 13.41 59.14
CA LEU A 17 -17.75 12.27 58.85
C LEU A 17 -17.75 11.27 60.00
N THR A 18 -18.92 10.68 60.25
CA THR A 18 -19.04 9.53 61.13
C THR A 18 -18.46 8.27 60.46
N VAL A 19 -18.16 7.24 61.26
CA VAL A 19 -17.70 5.93 60.75
C VAL A 19 -18.66 5.34 59.71
N LYS A 20 -19.97 5.51 59.92
CA LYS A 20 -21.01 5.05 58.98
C LYS A 20 -20.91 5.77 57.64
N GLU A 21 -20.73 7.09 57.65
CA GLU A 21 -20.61 7.90 56.43
C GLU A 21 -19.30 7.63 55.70
N LEU A 22 -18.19 7.42 56.44
CA LEU A 22 -16.92 6.99 55.85
C LEU A 22 -17.05 5.65 55.12
N LYS A 23 -17.71 4.67 55.74
CA LYS A 23 -17.98 3.37 55.09
C LYS A 23 -18.86 3.52 53.84
N GLN A 24 -19.83 4.44 53.85
CA GLN A 24 -20.64 4.71 52.66
C GLN A 24 -19.83 5.38 51.54
N LEU A 25 -18.94 6.31 51.90
CA LEU A 25 -18.04 7.00 50.98
C LEU A 25 -17.07 6.01 50.32
N GLU A 26 -16.42 5.17 51.11
CA GLU A 26 -15.53 4.09 50.64
C GLU A 26 -16.25 3.17 49.65
N ASN A 27 -17.44 2.66 50.01
CA ASN A 27 -18.23 1.80 49.12
C ASN A 27 -18.62 2.51 47.81
N ARG A 28 -18.87 3.83 47.86
CA ARG A 28 -19.18 4.61 46.66
C ARG A 28 -17.95 4.78 45.77
N LEU A 29 -16.78 5.03 46.35
CA LEU A 29 -15.52 5.13 45.62
C LEU A 29 -15.13 3.80 45.01
N GLU A 30 -15.22 2.70 45.75
CA GLU A 30 -14.91 1.35 45.25
C GLU A 30 -15.74 1.02 44.02
N ARG A 31 -17.07 1.17 44.11
CA ARG A 31 -17.96 0.96 42.95
C ARG A 31 -17.63 1.88 41.77
N GLY A 32 -17.27 3.14 42.04
CA GLY A 32 -16.87 4.09 41.01
C GLY A 32 -15.60 3.63 40.27
N ILE A 33 -14.59 3.23 41.04
CA ILE A 33 -13.31 2.72 40.53
C ILE A 33 -13.52 1.45 39.71
N THR A 34 -14.31 0.49 40.22
CA THR A 34 -14.65 -0.73 39.47
C THR A 34 -15.30 -0.38 38.13
N ARG A 35 -16.31 0.49 38.11
CA ARG A 35 -17.00 0.90 36.87
C ARG A 35 -16.06 1.59 35.88
N ILE A 36 -15.18 2.48 36.36
CA ILE A 36 -14.20 3.16 35.50
C ILE A 36 -13.22 2.15 34.90
N ARG A 37 -12.70 1.22 35.71
CA ARG A 37 -11.78 0.18 35.23
C ARG A 37 -12.44 -0.73 34.20
N SER A 38 -13.64 -1.23 34.46
CA SER A 38 -14.40 -2.06 33.51
C SER A 38 -14.64 -1.33 32.20
N LYS A 39 -15.12 -0.08 32.24
CA LYS A 39 -15.34 0.71 31.02
C LYS A 39 -14.05 0.97 30.24
N LYS A 40 -12.95 1.30 30.94
CA LYS A 40 -11.64 1.47 30.30
C LYS A 40 -11.18 0.17 29.63
N HIS A 41 -11.37 -0.96 30.30
CA HIS A 41 -11.02 -2.27 29.76
C HIS A 41 -11.82 -2.61 28.50
N GLU A 42 -13.15 -2.45 28.54
CA GLU A 42 -14.02 -2.66 27.37
C GLU A 42 -13.61 -1.77 26.18
N MET A 43 -13.34 -0.48 26.42
CA MET A 43 -12.91 0.44 25.37
C MET A 43 -11.56 0.04 24.77
N LEU A 44 -10.60 -0.38 25.62
CA LEU A 44 -9.29 -0.82 25.14
C LEU A 44 -9.40 -2.11 24.32
N LEU A 45 -10.23 -3.06 24.73
CA LEU A 45 -10.46 -4.28 23.96
C LEU A 45 -11.06 -3.97 22.59
N ALA A 46 -12.09 -3.10 22.54
CA ALA A 46 -12.70 -2.68 21.28
C ALA A 46 -11.69 -1.99 20.35
N GLU A 47 -10.79 -1.16 20.88
CA GLU A 47 -9.74 -0.49 20.10
C GLU A 47 -8.72 -1.50 19.57
N ILE A 48 -8.29 -2.46 20.40
CA ILE A 48 -7.37 -3.52 19.99
C ILE A 48 -7.97 -4.36 18.84
N GLU A 49 -9.23 -4.80 18.99
CA GLU A 49 -9.93 -5.56 17.96
C GLU A 49 -10.05 -4.78 16.64
N TYR A 50 -10.37 -3.48 16.73
CA TYR A 50 -10.43 -2.60 15.56
C TYR A 50 -9.08 -2.50 14.85
N LEU A 51 -8.01 -2.25 15.60
CA LEU A 51 -6.67 -2.11 15.04
C LEU A 51 -6.16 -3.42 14.41
N GLN A 52 -6.41 -4.56 15.04
CA GLN A 52 -6.05 -5.88 14.49
C GLN A 52 -6.78 -6.17 13.18
N LYS A 53 -8.09 -5.85 13.11
CA LYS A 53 -8.84 -5.98 11.85
C LYS A 53 -8.26 -5.07 10.77
N ARG A 54 -7.92 -3.83 11.12
CA ARG A 54 -7.35 -2.87 10.19
C ARG A 54 -5.96 -3.29 9.68
N GLU A 55 -5.14 -3.87 10.54
CA GLU A 55 -3.84 -4.46 10.18
C GLU A 55 -4.02 -5.54 9.11
N ILE A 56 -4.91 -6.50 9.34
CA ILE A 56 -5.20 -7.58 8.38
C ILE A 56 -5.70 -7.03 7.03
N GLU A 57 -6.60 -6.05 7.04
CA GLU A 57 -7.08 -5.39 5.81
C GLU A 57 -5.92 -4.75 5.02
N LEU A 58 -5.05 -4.02 5.71
CA LEU A 58 -3.89 -3.37 5.11
C LEU A 58 -2.86 -4.37 4.59
N GLU A 59 -2.61 -5.47 5.31
CA GLU A 59 -1.73 -6.55 4.84
C GLU A 59 -2.26 -7.19 3.56
N ASN A 60 -3.56 -7.44 3.48
CA ASN A 60 -4.21 -8.00 2.29
C ASN A 60 -4.14 -7.03 1.09
N GLU A 61 -4.42 -5.75 1.31
CA GLU A 61 -4.27 -4.70 0.29
C GLU A 61 -2.82 -4.63 -0.20
N ASN A 62 -1.87 -4.65 0.72
CA ASN A 62 -0.44 -4.58 0.42
C ASN A 62 0.03 -5.80 -0.40
N LEU A 63 -0.42 -7.01 -0.03
CA LEU A 63 -0.14 -8.23 -0.78
C LEU A 63 -0.69 -8.14 -2.21
N CYS A 64 -1.95 -7.72 -2.36
CA CYS A 64 -2.59 -7.54 -3.68
C CYS A 64 -1.78 -6.60 -4.58
N ILE A 65 -1.37 -5.45 -4.03
CA ILE A 65 -0.55 -4.46 -4.76
C ILE A 65 0.80 -5.06 -5.16
N ARG A 66 1.50 -5.76 -4.26
CA ARG A 66 2.78 -6.40 -4.57
C ARG A 66 2.64 -7.46 -5.66
N THR A 67 1.59 -8.28 -5.61
CA THR A 67 1.30 -9.26 -6.66
C THR A 67 1.05 -8.57 -7.99
N LYS A 68 0.32 -7.44 -7.99
CA LYS A 68 0.04 -6.68 -9.20
C LYS A 68 1.30 -6.06 -9.81
N ILE A 69 2.18 -5.50 -8.97
CA ILE A 69 3.48 -4.97 -9.41
C ILE A 69 4.30 -6.09 -10.06
N ALA A 70 4.43 -7.25 -9.41
CA ALA A 70 5.18 -8.37 -9.95
C ALA A 70 4.58 -8.90 -11.27
N GLU A 71 3.26 -8.83 -11.46
CA GLU A 71 2.61 -9.17 -12.73
C GLU A 71 2.96 -8.17 -13.84
N VAL A 72 2.89 -6.87 -13.56
CA VAL A 72 3.25 -5.81 -14.52
C VAL A 72 4.71 -5.93 -14.94
N GLU A 73 5.63 -6.12 -13.98
CA GLU A 73 7.06 -6.29 -14.26
C GLU A 73 7.33 -7.51 -15.16
N ARG A 74 6.61 -8.62 -14.96
CA ARG A 74 6.72 -9.80 -15.85
C ARG A 74 6.23 -9.51 -17.26
N VAL A 75 5.12 -8.78 -17.40
CA VAL A 75 4.57 -8.40 -18.72
C VAL A 75 5.51 -7.44 -19.43
N GLU A 76 6.09 -6.46 -18.73
CA GLU A 76 7.09 -5.55 -19.29
C GLU A 76 8.32 -6.30 -19.78
N GLN A 77 8.87 -7.23 -18.98
CA GLN A 77 10.00 -8.06 -19.40
C GLN A 77 9.67 -8.92 -20.63
N ALA A 78 8.50 -9.56 -20.65
CA ALA A 78 8.06 -10.37 -21.80
C ALA A 78 7.91 -9.53 -23.08
N ASN A 79 7.35 -8.33 -22.98
CA ASN A 79 7.19 -7.40 -24.10
C ASN A 79 8.54 -6.90 -24.62
N MET A 80 9.52 -6.65 -23.75
CA MET A 80 10.87 -6.27 -24.16
C MET A 80 11.58 -7.39 -24.94
N VAL A 81 11.49 -8.64 -24.46
CA VAL A 81 12.09 -9.80 -25.14
C VAL A 81 11.43 -10.02 -26.50
N SER A 82 10.10 -10.04 -26.56
CA SER A 82 9.37 -10.22 -27.82
C SER A 82 9.66 -9.10 -28.82
N GLY A 83 9.78 -7.85 -28.36
CA GLY A 83 10.17 -6.72 -29.21
C GLY A 83 11.59 -6.85 -29.78
N GLN A 84 12.54 -7.39 -29.01
CA GLN A 84 13.89 -7.68 -29.50
C GLN A 84 13.89 -8.82 -30.53
N GLU A 85 13.13 -9.88 -30.30
CA GLU A 85 12.97 -10.98 -31.25
C GLU A 85 12.35 -10.51 -32.57
N LEU A 86 11.31 -9.68 -32.51
CA LEU A 86 10.67 -9.10 -33.70
C LEU A 86 11.66 -8.26 -34.53
N ASN A 87 12.45 -7.42 -33.85
CA ASN A 87 13.49 -6.61 -34.49
C ASN A 87 14.60 -7.48 -35.09
N ALA A 88 15.02 -8.55 -34.42
CA ALA A 88 16.02 -9.48 -34.94
C ALA A 88 15.51 -10.22 -36.19
N ILE A 89 14.25 -10.67 -36.19
CA ILE A 89 13.62 -11.30 -37.37
C ILE A 89 13.53 -10.31 -38.54
N GLN A 90 13.12 -9.05 -38.28
CA GLN A 90 13.10 -7.98 -39.29
C GLN A 90 14.50 -7.75 -39.89
N ALA A 91 15.54 -7.72 -39.06
CA ALA A 91 16.92 -7.52 -39.52
C ALA A 91 17.44 -8.70 -40.36
N LEU A 92 17.14 -9.94 -39.96
CA LEU A 92 17.48 -11.15 -40.72
C LEU A 92 16.74 -11.22 -42.05
N ALA A 93 15.44 -10.93 -42.06
CA ALA A 93 14.64 -10.89 -43.28
C ALA A 93 15.18 -9.82 -44.25
N SER A 94 15.47 -8.62 -43.76
CA SER A 94 16.04 -7.53 -44.57
C SER A 94 17.38 -7.92 -45.21
N ARG A 95 18.21 -8.67 -44.50
CA ARG A 95 19.49 -9.19 -45.03
C ARG A 95 19.30 -10.26 -46.11
N ASN A 96 18.28 -11.10 -45.98
CA ASN A 96 17.98 -12.16 -46.94
C ASN A 96 17.25 -11.66 -48.20
N PHE A 97 16.50 -10.55 -48.11
CA PHE A 97 15.84 -9.91 -49.26
C PHE A 97 16.82 -9.26 -50.25
N PHE A 98 18.09 -9.03 -49.87
CA PHE A 98 19.14 -8.46 -50.72
C PHE A 98 20.23 -9.47 -51.12
N ASN A 99 19.89 -10.72 -51.40
CA ASN A 99 20.80 -11.65 -52.08
C ASN A 99 20.51 -11.68 -53.60
N PRO A 100 21.15 -10.85 -54.43
CA PRO A 100 21.14 -11.00 -55.89
C PRO A 100 22.21 -12.03 -56.33
N SER A 101 22.22 -13.21 -55.71
CA SER A 101 23.22 -14.25 -55.98
C SER A 101 22.64 -15.43 -56.76
N MET A 102 21.77 -15.16 -57.74
CA MET A 102 21.32 -16.15 -58.72
C MET A 102 20.84 -15.41 -59.98
N MET A 103 21.78 -14.96 -60.82
CA MET A 103 21.67 -14.80 -62.28
C MET A 103 22.79 -13.85 -62.76
N GLU A 104 24.01 -14.38 -62.86
CA GLU A 104 25.02 -13.81 -63.74
C GLU A 104 24.67 -14.25 -65.17
N THR A 105 23.75 -13.53 -65.81
CA THR A 105 23.65 -13.50 -67.28
C THR A 105 23.75 -12.04 -67.69
N GLY A 106 24.76 -11.76 -68.51
CA GLY A 106 25.23 -10.41 -68.75
C GLY A 106 24.24 -9.49 -69.46
N ALA A 107 24.44 -8.20 -69.26
CA ALA A 107 24.29 -7.17 -70.28
C ALA A 107 24.89 -5.87 -69.72
N ALA A 108 25.59 -5.17 -70.59
CA ALA A 108 26.27 -3.92 -70.32
C ALA A 108 25.32 -2.70 -70.40
N TYR A 109 25.74 -1.59 -69.76
CA TYR A 109 25.33 -0.18 -69.94
C TYR A 109 23.96 0.29 -69.36
N PRO A 110 23.74 1.62 -69.17
CA PRO A 110 24.44 2.52 -68.25
C PRO A 110 23.47 3.29 -67.32
N GLN A 111 24.03 3.91 -66.29
CA GLN A 111 23.35 4.79 -65.34
C GLN A 111 23.04 6.18 -65.94
N PRO A 112 21.83 6.71 -65.71
CA PRO A 112 21.61 8.10 -65.29
C PRO A 112 20.59 8.11 -64.12
N ASP A 113 20.43 9.10 -63.24
CA ASP A 113 20.89 10.47 -63.12
C ASP A 113 20.69 10.83 -61.63
N LYS A 114 21.69 11.41 -60.97
CA LYS A 114 21.53 11.89 -59.58
C LYS A 114 20.84 13.25 -59.62
N LYS A 115 19.57 13.34 -59.24
CA LYS A 115 18.98 14.63 -58.82
C LYS A 115 19.12 14.76 -57.31
N ILE A 116 20.10 15.59 -56.91
CA ILE A 116 20.27 16.10 -55.56
C ILE A 116 19.09 17.04 -55.29
N LEU A 117 18.31 16.78 -54.25
CA LEU A 117 17.39 17.76 -53.68
C LEU A 117 17.93 18.17 -52.31
N HIS A 118 18.55 19.35 -52.25
CA HIS A 118 18.84 20.06 -50.99
C HIS A 118 17.77 21.12 -50.79
N ILE A 119 17.01 20.98 -49.71
CA ILE A 119 16.19 22.02 -49.09
C ILE A 119 16.05 21.54 -47.64
N GLY A 120 16.44 22.25 -46.60
CA GLY A 120 16.63 23.68 -46.38
C GLY A 120 16.19 23.90 -44.95
#